data_AF-A0ABF7PZH0-F1
#
_entry.id   AF-A0ABF7PZH0-F1
#
_cell.length_a   1.000
_cell.length_b   1.000
_cell.length_c   1.000
_cell.angle_alpha   90.00
_cell.angle_beta   90.00
_cell.angle_gamma   90.00
#
_symmetry.space_group_name_H-M   'P 1'
#
loop_
_entity.id
_entity.type
_entity.pdbx_description
1 polymer ?
#
loop_
_entity_poly.entity_id
_entity_poly.type
_entity_poly.pdbx_seq_one_letter_code
_entity_poly.pdbx_strand_id
1 'polypeptide(L)'
;MARLKGDGARLPLKKIHRYVVRDTENAWREVETAAGIKLTSESRERIHLATTVYANIGPIYSPKRSVLAKDAKLAIDSWLAATERLIEALTPPGADLGDFMPPIDEKLFSRMSKLTSIGQVALVGLIAVGVSQKALDSLGQEKRNGRIEQDQWVAWVCLVTKELRAAGLKIAGKSLDKSNSESPYIRVMLILQSWLPGECRHCGSYESMRTRAQAALRKFGRLRETTLFQIIAGWGTQLLPSYPGNLRQASEETLASFDNFAQRVLDQAKSRVSKARAPG
;
A
#
# COMPACT_ATOMS: atom_id res chain seq x y z
N MET A 1 -5.72 16.77 -26.41
CA MET A 1 -4.76 15.74 -25.96
C MET A 1 -5.52 14.55 -25.40
N ALA A 2 -5.35 13.36 -25.97
CA ALA A 2 -6.00 12.14 -25.48
C ALA A 2 -5.36 11.72 -24.14
N ARG A 3 -6.18 11.48 -23.10
CA ARG A 3 -5.72 10.96 -21.80
C ARG A 3 -5.11 9.58 -22.02
N LEU A 4 -3.85 9.39 -21.62
CA LEU A 4 -3.24 8.06 -21.65
C LEU A 4 -3.83 7.26 -20.48
N LYS A 5 -4.28 6.03 -20.78
CA LYS A 5 -4.77 5.08 -19.78
C LYS A 5 -3.64 4.91 -18.75
N GLY A 6 -3.73 5.48 -17.54
CA GLY A 6 -2.65 5.45 -16.54
C GLY A 6 -2.38 6.74 -15.74
N ASP A 7 -2.86 7.90 -16.20
CA ASP A 7 -2.55 9.22 -15.63
C ASP A 7 -3.00 9.44 -14.16
N GLY A 8 -3.82 8.53 -13.61
CA GLY A 8 -4.29 8.55 -12.22
C GLY A 8 -3.56 7.61 -11.26
N ALA A 9 -2.55 6.85 -11.72
CA ALA A 9 -1.82 5.87 -10.91
C ALA A 9 -0.77 6.53 -10.01
N ARG A 10 -0.57 5.99 -8.80
CA ARG A 10 0.39 6.51 -7.82
C ARG A 10 1.56 5.56 -7.61
N LEU A 11 2.74 6.14 -7.38
CA LEU A 11 4.00 5.42 -7.18
C LEU A 11 4.37 5.46 -5.70
N PRO A 12 4.63 4.30 -5.06
CA PRO A 12 5.00 4.26 -3.67
C PRO A 12 6.42 4.79 -3.46
N LEU A 13 6.61 5.70 -2.49
CA LEU A 13 7.95 6.04 -2.00
C LEU A 13 8.41 4.91 -1.06
N LYS A 14 9.32 4.04 -1.52
CA LYS A 14 9.79 2.82 -0.81
C LYS A 14 10.64 3.11 0.44
N LYS A 15 10.12 3.84 1.43
CA LYS A 15 10.61 3.76 2.81
C LYS A 15 9.69 2.82 3.58
N ILE A 16 10.13 1.57 3.77
CA ILE A 16 9.44 0.61 4.64
C ILE A 16 9.65 1.09 6.08
N HIS A 17 8.63 1.71 6.67
CA HIS A 17 8.61 1.97 8.10
C HIS A 17 7.93 0.79 8.77
N ARG A 18 8.62 0.17 9.72
CA ARG A 18 8.01 -0.86 10.58
C ARG A 18 7.20 -0.15 11.65
N TYR A 19 5.89 -0.18 11.51
CA TYR A 19 4.98 0.33 12.53
C TYR A 19 4.68 -0.76 13.54
N VAL A 20 4.95 -0.45 14.81
CA VAL A 20 4.53 -1.28 15.94
C VAL A 20 3.11 -0.84 16.31
N VAL A 21 2.14 -1.73 16.07
CA VAL A 21 0.76 -1.51 16.50
C VAL A 21 0.68 -1.72 18.00
N ARG A 22 -0.11 -0.87 18.67
CA ARG A 22 -0.32 -0.96 20.12
C ARG A 22 -0.94 -2.32 20.47
N ASP A 23 -0.25 -3.08 21.30
CA ASP A 23 -0.68 -4.41 21.76
C ASP A 23 -0.40 -4.56 23.25
N THR A 24 -1.18 -3.86 24.05
CA THR A 24 -1.04 -3.89 25.51
C THR A 24 -2.37 -4.29 26.12
N GLU A 25 -2.35 -4.95 27.29
CA GLU A 25 -3.58 -5.32 27.98
C GLU A 25 -4.50 -4.12 28.24
N ASN A 26 -3.95 -2.94 28.55
CA ASN A 26 -4.74 -1.73 28.73
C ASN A 26 -5.45 -1.28 27.44
N ALA A 27 -4.80 -1.42 26.28
CA ALA A 27 -5.40 -1.11 24.99
C ALA A 27 -6.53 -2.10 24.64
N TRP A 28 -6.35 -3.39 24.94
CA TRP A 28 -7.40 -4.39 24.76
C TRP A 28 -8.57 -4.19 25.71
N ARG A 29 -8.33 -3.81 26.97
CA ARG A 29 -9.41 -3.44 27.91
C ARG A 29 -10.25 -2.28 27.39
N GLU A 30 -9.63 -1.28 26.75
CA GLU A 30 -10.36 -0.16 26.15
C GLU A 30 -11.30 -0.65 25.03
N VAL A 31 -10.80 -1.53 24.15
CA VAL A 31 -11.58 -2.15 23.08
C VAL A 31 -12.74 -2.99 23.64
N GLU A 32 -12.47 -3.86 24.62
CA GLU A 32 -13.48 -4.74 25.23
C GLU A 32 -14.56 -3.95 25.99
N THR A 33 -14.15 -2.90 26.71
CA THR A 33 -15.06 -1.98 27.40
C THR A 33 -15.96 -1.26 26.41
N ALA A 34 -15.39 -0.75 25.30
CA ALA A 34 -16.16 -0.09 24.26
C ALA A 34 -17.10 -1.05 23.51
N ALA A 35 -16.69 -2.31 23.34
CA ALA A 35 -17.47 -3.34 22.67
C ALA A 35 -18.59 -3.92 23.54
N GLY A 36 -18.44 -3.85 24.88
CA GLY A 36 -19.32 -4.54 25.82
C GLY A 36 -19.19 -6.07 25.77
N ILE A 37 -18.07 -6.59 25.27
CA ILE A 37 -17.76 -8.02 25.15
C ILE A 37 -16.31 -8.28 25.57
N LYS A 38 -16.01 -9.51 26.00
CA LYS A 38 -14.64 -9.98 26.19
C LYS A 38 -14.16 -10.71 24.93
N LEU A 39 -12.98 -10.35 24.45
CA LEU A 39 -12.35 -11.02 23.32
C LEU A 39 -11.49 -12.17 23.84
N THR A 40 -11.51 -13.30 23.13
CA THR A 40 -10.54 -14.38 23.39
C THR A 40 -9.15 -13.95 22.94
N SER A 41 -8.10 -14.58 23.47
CA SER A 41 -6.72 -14.34 23.00
C SER A 41 -6.60 -14.52 21.49
N GLU A 42 -7.26 -15.53 20.93
CA GLU A 42 -7.28 -15.77 19.49
C GLU A 42 -7.91 -14.61 18.69
N SER A 43 -9.06 -14.08 19.12
CA SER A 43 -9.66 -12.92 18.45
C SER A 43 -8.79 -11.67 18.55
N ARG A 44 -8.14 -11.45 19.71
CA ARG A 44 -7.18 -10.35 19.89
C ARG A 44 -6.00 -10.48 18.93
N GLU A 45 -5.38 -11.66 18.85
CA GLU A 45 -4.26 -11.95 17.95
C GLU A 45 -4.62 -11.74 16.48
N ARG A 46 -5.81 -12.19 16.04
CA ARG A 46 -6.26 -12.03 14.65
C ARG A 46 -6.51 -10.57 14.28
N ILE A 47 -7.18 -9.81 15.17
CA ILE A 47 -7.38 -8.36 14.99
C ILE A 47 -6.03 -7.64 14.99
N HIS A 48 -5.13 -7.99 15.91
CA HIS A 48 -3.78 -7.43 15.98
C HIS A 48 -3.02 -7.68 14.68
N LEU A 49 -2.98 -8.93 14.20
CA LEU A 49 -2.31 -9.30 12.97
C LEU A 49 -2.83 -8.51 11.77
N ALA A 50 -4.15 -8.44 11.58
CA ALA A 50 -4.74 -7.67 10.49
C ALA A 50 -4.39 -6.18 10.57
N THR A 51 -4.39 -5.61 11.78
CA THR A 51 -4.04 -4.22 12.04
C THR A 51 -2.55 -3.97 11.79
N THR A 52 -1.68 -4.89 12.19
CA THR A 52 -0.22 -4.82 11.99
C THR A 52 0.14 -4.93 10.51
N VAL A 53 -0.43 -5.88 9.77
CA VAL A 53 -0.20 -5.99 8.33
C VAL A 53 -0.67 -4.71 7.63
N TYR A 54 -1.87 -4.21 7.97
CA TYR A 54 -2.38 -2.98 7.35
C TYR A 54 -1.53 -1.75 7.70
N ALA A 55 -1.10 -1.59 8.95
CA ALA A 55 -0.25 -0.50 9.39
C ALA A 55 1.10 -0.46 8.67
N ASN A 56 1.64 -1.63 8.29
CA ASN A 56 2.94 -1.72 7.63
C ASN A 56 2.84 -1.59 6.10
N ILE A 57 1.75 -2.08 5.50
CA ILE A 57 1.58 -2.08 4.04
C ILE A 57 0.80 -0.87 3.55
N GLY A 58 -0.27 -0.47 4.24
CA GLY A 58 -1.15 0.65 3.86
C GLY A 58 -0.42 1.97 3.56
N PRO A 59 0.60 2.39 4.34
CA PRO A 59 1.31 3.64 4.07
C PRO A 59 2.03 3.66 2.73
N ILE A 60 2.46 2.50 2.21
CA ILE A 60 3.13 2.36 0.90
C ILE A 60 2.20 2.85 -0.21
N TYR A 61 0.91 2.57 -0.10
CA TYR A 61 -0.10 2.92 -1.11
C TYR A 61 -0.82 4.24 -0.80
N SER A 62 -0.48 4.92 0.30
CA SER A 62 -1.15 6.14 0.72
C SER A 62 -0.79 7.31 -0.20
N PRO A 63 -1.77 8.17 -0.56
CA PRO A 63 -1.56 9.46 -1.16
C PRO A 63 -0.47 10.33 -0.54
N LYS A 64 -0.33 10.25 0.79
CA LYS A 64 0.65 11.06 1.54
C LYS A 64 2.09 10.62 1.30
N ARG A 65 2.29 9.39 0.81
CA ARG A 65 3.60 8.77 0.55
C ARG A 65 3.75 8.26 -0.88
N SER A 66 2.92 8.78 -1.79
CA SER A 66 2.97 8.40 -3.18
C SER A 66 2.72 9.58 -4.10
N VAL A 67 3.43 9.63 -5.22
CA VAL A 67 3.32 10.68 -6.23
C VAL A 67 2.56 10.13 -7.43
N LEU A 68 1.75 10.96 -8.10
CA LEU A 68 1.09 10.56 -9.33
C LEU A 68 2.16 10.32 -10.41
N ALA A 69 2.04 9.24 -11.17
CA ALA A 69 3.04 8.90 -12.18
C ALA A 69 3.24 10.00 -13.22
N LYS A 70 2.18 10.72 -13.59
CA LYS A 70 2.27 11.90 -14.48
C LYS A 70 3.08 13.05 -13.88
N ASP A 71 2.95 13.31 -12.58
CA ASP A 71 3.60 14.42 -11.90
C ASP A 71 5.07 14.05 -11.64
N ALA A 72 5.32 12.79 -11.28
CA ALA A 72 6.67 12.23 -11.19
C ALA A 72 7.39 12.29 -12.55
N LYS A 73 6.71 11.90 -13.64
CA LYS A 73 7.25 11.99 -14.99
C LYS A 73 7.59 13.44 -15.37
N LEU A 74 6.66 14.37 -15.20
CA LEU A 74 6.89 15.79 -15.50
C LEU A 74 8.07 16.36 -14.70
N ALA A 75 8.18 16.00 -13.42
CA ALA A 75 9.30 16.41 -12.58
C ALA A 75 10.64 15.81 -13.05
N ILE A 76 10.66 14.53 -13.44
CA ILE A 76 11.86 13.87 -13.97
C ILE A 76 12.26 14.45 -15.32
N ASP A 77 11.30 14.67 -16.23
CA ASP A 77 11.54 15.29 -17.54
C ASP A 77 12.09 16.73 -17.39
N SER A 78 11.52 17.51 -16.46
CA SER A 78 12.03 18.85 -16.14
C SER A 78 13.44 18.81 -15.54
N TRP A 79 13.74 17.81 -14.71
CA TRP A 79 15.06 17.62 -14.13
C TRP A 79 16.09 17.22 -15.18
N LEU A 80 15.73 16.32 -16.12
CA LEU A 80 16.57 15.94 -17.26
C LEU A 80 16.92 17.17 -18.10
N ALA A 81 15.92 17.94 -18.54
CA ALA A 81 16.16 19.14 -19.36
C ALA A 81 17.00 20.22 -18.65
N ALA A 82 16.90 20.34 -17.32
CA ALA A 82 17.76 21.24 -16.55
C ALA A 82 19.20 20.71 -16.44
N THR A 83 19.34 19.40 -16.25
CA THR A 83 20.65 18.74 -16.10
C THR A 83 21.40 18.69 -17.43
N GLU A 84 20.71 18.44 -18.54
CA GLU A 84 21.27 18.49 -19.90
C GLU A 84 21.78 19.90 -20.22
N ARG A 85 20.99 20.95 -19.95
CA ARG A 85 21.45 22.34 -20.12
C ARG A 85 22.67 22.69 -19.27
N LEU A 86 22.74 22.17 -18.04
CA LEU A 86 23.91 22.34 -17.18
C LEU A 86 25.13 21.62 -17.76
N ILE A 87 24.95 20.39 -18.26
CA ILE A 87 26.00 19.60 -18.90
C ILE A 87 26.52 20.32 -20.16
N GLU A 88 25.63 20.82 -21.03
CA GLU A 88 25.98 21.62 -22.20
C GLU A 88 26.79 22.86 -21.82
N ALA A 89 26.36 23.59 -20.78
CA ALA A 89 27.06 24.79 -20.32
C ALA A 89 28.44 24.51 -19.71
N LEU A 90 28.63 23.31 -19.15
CA LEU A 90 29.91 22.87 -18.56
C LEU A 90 30.84 22.21 -19.58
N THR A 91 30.34 21.91 -20.78
CA THR A 91 31.11 21.21 -21.81
C THR A 91 31.74 22.22 -22.77
N PRO A 92 33.07 22.23 -22.92
CA PRO A 92 33.73 23.10 -23.88
C PRO A 92 33.22 22.84 -25.31
N PRO A 93 33.13 23.87 -26.18
CA PRO A 93 32.72 23.69 -27.57
C PRO A 93 33.60 22.66 -28.29
N GLY A 94 33.00 21.61 -28.84
CA GLY A 94 33.70 20.54 -29.57
C GLY A 94 34.26 19.40 -28.73
N ALA A 95 34.06 19.40 -27.41
CA ALA A 95 34.37 18.26 -26.55
C ALA A 95 33.21 17.25 -26.54
N ASP A 96 33.49 15.97 -26.78
CA ASP A 96 32.51 14.90 -26.54
C ASP A 96 32.53 14.54 -25.06
N LEU A 97 31.40 14.70 -24.38
CA LEU A 97 31.24 14.32 -22.97
C LEU A 97 31.50 12.83 -22.75
N GLY A 98 31.28 11.99 -23.78
CA GLY A 98 31.61 10.56 -23.76
C GLY A 98 33.07 10.28 -23.41
N ASP A 99 33.99 11.19 -23.75
CA ASP A 99 35.42 11.06 -23.46
C ASP A 99 35.76 11.33 -21.99
N PHE A 100 34.88 12.01 -21.25
CA PHE A 100 34.99 12.27 -19.82
C PHE A 100 34.16 11.29 -18.98
N MET A 101 33.52 10.30 -19.60
CA MET A 101 32.61 9.35 -18.94
C MET A 101 33.34 8.08 -18.49
N PRO A 102 33.64 7.92 -17.19
CA PRO A 102 33.98 6.61 -16.66
C PRO A 102 32.71 5.74 -16.58
N PRO A 103 32.80 4.42 -16.85
CA PRO A 103 31.69 3.50 -16.60
C PRO A 103 31.28 3.54 -15.12
N ILE A 104 29.96 3.53 -14.87
CA ILE A 104 29.39 3.49 -13.52
C ILE A 104 29.65 2.10 -12.92
N ASP A 105 30.65 1.99 -12.05
CA ASP A 105 31.03 0.76 -11.35
C ASP A 105 31.30 1.02 -9.84
N GLU A 106 31.52 -0.04 -9.06
CA GLU A 106 31.78 0.07 -7.60
C GLU A 106 33.03 0.92 -7.25
N LYS A 107 33.89 1.22 -8.22
CA LYS A 107 35.12 2.01 -8.05
C LYS A 107 34.94 3.49 -8.40
N LEU A 108 33.71 3.92 -8.76
CA LEU A 108 33.40 5.29 -9.19
C LEU A 108 33.81 6.35 -8.16
N PHE A 109 33.64 6.09 -6.86
CA PHE A 109 33.94 7.04 -5.79
C PHE A 109 35.45 7.39 -5.68
N SER A 110 36.32 6.41 -5.96
CA SER A 110 37.78 6.58 -5.97
C SER A 110 38.29 7.33 -7.22
N ARG A 111 37.52 7.29 -8.31
CA ARG A 111 37.81 8.05 -9.54
C ARG A 111 37.30 9.49 -9.42
N MET A 112 36.14 9.69 -8.78
CA MET A 112 35.58 11.03 -8.49
C MET A 112 36.54 11.93 -7.72
N SER A 113 37.28 11.40 -6.75
CA SER A 113 38.24 12.17 -5.96
C SER A 113 39.46 12.64 -6.75
N LYS A 114 39.67 12.13 -7.97
CA LYS A 114 40.78 12.51 -8.86
C LYS A 114 40.36 13.50 -9.95
N LEU A 115 39.07 13.82 -10.04
CA LEU A 115 38.55 14.81 -10.99
C LEU A 115 38.70 16.23 -10.43
N THR A 116 38.82 17.20 -11.34
CA THR A 116 38.70 18.62 -10.98
C THR A 116 37.29 18.93 -10.47
N SER A 117 37.11 20.02 -9.72
CA SER A 117 35.79 20.40 -9.19
C SER A 117 34.72 20.53 -10.28
N ILE A 118 35.10 21.02 -11.48
CA ILE A 118 34.20 21.09 -12.64
C ILE A 118 33.87 19.68 -13.17
N GLY A 119 34.87 18.80 -13.28
CA GLY A 119 34.66 17.40 -13.68
C GLY A 119 33.78 16.61 -12.70
N GLN A 120 33.85 16.92 -11.40
CA GLN A 120 32.96 16.34 -10.39
C GLN A 120 31.51 16.79 -10.59
N VAL A 121 31.27 18.08 -10.87
CA VAL A 121 29.92 18.60 -11.14
C VAL A 121 29.34 17.99 -12.42
N ALA A 122 30.14 17.90 -13.49
CA ALA A 122 29.73 17.26 -14.74
C ALA A 122 29.37 15.78 -14.54
N LEU A 123 30.18 15.03 -13.78
CA LEU A 123 29.91 13.63 -13.46
C LEU A 123 28.65 13.44 -12.61
N VAL A 124 28.38 14.32 -11.64
CA VAL A 124 27.13 14.29 -10.86
C VAL A 124 25.92 14.54 -11.75
N GLY A 125 26.01 15.49 -12.69
CA GLY A 125 24.97 15.73 -13.70
C GLY A 125 24.68 14.48 -14.53
N LEU A 126 25.72 13.82 -15.04
CA LEU A 126 25.58 12.60 -15.85
C LEU A 126 25.00 11.42 -15.05
N ILE A 127 25.44 11.22 -13.81
CA ILE A 127 24.84 10.22 -12.91
C ILE A 127 23.36 10.53 -12.68
N ALA A 128 23.00 11.81 -12.49
CA ALA A 128 21.62 12.23 -12.32
C ALA A 128 20.78 11.93 -13.58
N VAL A 129 21.30 12.16 -14.78
CA VAL A 129 20.65 11.77 -16.04
C VAL A 129 20.43 10.25 -16.11
N GLY A 130 21.46 9.46 -15.84
CA GLY A 130 21.37 7.99 -15.88
C GLY A 130 20.37 7.42 -14.86
N VAL A 131 20.36 7.96 -13.64
CA VAL A 131 19.38 7.57 -12.60
C VAL A 131 17.97 8.00 -12.98
N SER A 132 17.79 9.20 -13.55
CA SER A 132 16.50 9.69 -14.02
C SER A 132 15.95 8.86 -15.19
N GLN A 133 16.79 8.48 -16.15
CA GLN A 133 16.39 7.61 -17.25
C GLN A 133 15.97 6.23 -16.73
N LYS A 134 16.74 5.64 -15.81
CA LYS A 134 16.38 4.37 -15.16
C LYS A 134 15.09 4.48 -14.34
N ALA A 135 14.84 5.64 -13.72
CA ALA A 135 13.58 5.93 -13.05
C ALA A 135 12.42 5.98 -14.06
N LEU A 136 12.57 6.66 -15.21
CA LEU A 136 11.58 6.67 -16.29
C LEU A 136 11.29 5.27 -16.85
N ASP A 137 12.32 4.45 -17.07
CA ASP A 137 12.15 3.06 -17.51
C ASP A 137 11.38 2.25 -16.47
N SER A 138 11.70 2.44 -15.19
CA SER A 138 10.97 1.84 -14.06
C SER A 138 9.53 2.34 -13.98
N LEU A 139 9.25 3.59 -14.32
CA LEU A 139 7.88 4.14 -14.41
C LEU A 139 7.07 3.50 -15.54
N GLY A 140 7.73 3.14 -16.64
CA GLY A 140 7.12 2.40 -17.73
C GLY A 140 6.83 0.94 -17.39
N GLN A 141 7.63 0.33 -16.52
CA GLN A 141 7.58 -1.09 -16.16
C GLN A 141 6.84 -1.41 -14.85
N GLU A 142 6.75 -0.48 -13.88
CA GLU A 142 6.04 -0.74 -12.63
C GLU A 142 4.55 -0.97 -12.91
N LYS A 143 4.05 -2.15 -12.52
CA LYS A 143 2.63 -2.49 -12.51
C LYS A 143 1.91 -1.40 -11.71
N ARG A 144 1.21 -0.54 -12.44
CA ARG A 144 0.57 0.66 -11.91
C ARG A 144 -0.33 0.31 -10.74
N ASN A 145 0.04 0.78 -9.56
CA ASN A 145 -0.76 0.62 -8.35
C ASN A 145 -2.00 1.51 -8.49
N GLY A 146 -3.15 0.89 -8.75
CA GLY A 146 -4.45 1.55 -8.65
C GLY A 146 -4.74 2.01 -7.21
N ARG A 147 -5.97 2.44 -6.93
CA ARG A 147 -6.43 2.92 -5.60
C ARG A 147 -6.56 1.79 -4.57
N ILE A 148 -5.50 1.00 -4.40
CA ILE A 148 -5.40 -0.16 -3.50
C ILE A 148 -5.56 0.25 -2.04
N GLU A 149 -5.09 1.44 -1.67
CA GLU A 149 -5.20 1.98 -0.30
C GLU A 149 -6.63 1.90 0.25
N GLN A 150 -7.63 2.25 -0.57
CA GLN A 150 -9.03 2.23 -0.16
C GLN A 150 -9.57 0.80 -0.11
N ASP A 151 -9.12 -0.09 -1.00
CA ASP A 151 -9.48 -1.51 -0.96
C ASP A 151 -8.89 -2.18 0.29
N GLN A 152 -7.65 -1.84 0.67
CA GLN A 152 -6.98 -2.30 1.89
C GLN A 152 -7.72 -1.85 3.14
N TRP A 153 -8.13 -0.58 3.21
CA TRP A 153 -8.90 -0.09 4.34
C TRP A 153 -10.24 -0.82 4.47
N VAL A 154 -10.97 -0.97 3.36
CA VAL A 154 -12.26 -1.71 3.34
C VAL A 154 -12.06 -3.16 3.77
N ALA A 155 -11.00 -3.82 3.30
CA ALA A 155 -10.69 -5.19 3.68
C ALA A 155 -10.35 -5.32 5.17
N TRP A 156 -9.55 -4.40 5.72
CA TRP A 156 -9.25 -4.32 7.15
C TRP A 156 -10.53 -4.17 7.99
N VAL A 157 -11.43 -3.26 7.61
CA VAL A 157 -12.73 -3.09 8.28
C VAL A 157 -13.52 -4.40 8.29
N CYS A 158 -13.65 -5.06 7.14
CA CYS A 158 -14.41 -6.31 7.02
C CYS A 158 -13.81 -7.44 7.86
N LEU A 159 -12.49 -7.53 7.94
CA LEU A 159 -11.79 -8.57 8.68
C LEU A 159 -11.97 -8.38 10.20
N VAL A 160 -11.72 -7.17 10.70
CA VAL A 160 -11.98 -6.82 12.12
C VAL A 160 -13.45 -7.07 12.47
N THR A 161 -14.37 -6.70 11.58
CA THR A 161 -15.81 -6.93 11.79
C THR A 161 -16.14 -8.40 11.96
N LYS A 162 -15.53 -9.29 11.16
CA LYS A 162 -15.78 -10.74 11.28
C LYS A 162 -15.33 -11.28 12.63
N GLU A 163 -14.14 -10.87 13.08
CA GLU A 163 -13.62 -11.27 14.40
C GLU A 163 -14.51 -10.75 15.53
N LEU A 164 -14.96 -9.50 15.47
CA LEU A 164 -15.88 -8.95 16.47
C LEU A 164 -17.24 -9.66 16.48
N ARG A 165 -17.78 -10.04 15.31
CA ARG A 165 -19.02 -10.85 15.23
C ARG A 165 -18.83 -12.24 15.82
N ALA A 166 -17.71 -12.89 15.52
CA ALA A 166 -17.37 -14.20 16.06
C ALA A 166 -17.25 -14.16 17.59
N ALA A 167 -16.75 -13.06 18.14
CA ALA A 167 -16.72 -12.80 19.58
C ALA A 167 -18.07 -12.36 20.18
N GLY A 168 -19.16 -12.36 19.41
CA GLY A 168 -20.52 -12.10 19.90
C GLY A 168 -20.96 -10.62 19.83
N LEU A 169 -20.18 -9.73 19.23
CA LEU A 169 -20.61 -8.34 19.05
C LEU A 169 -21.77 -8.29 18.05
N LYS A 170 -22.94 -7.84 18.52
CA LYS A 170 -24.11 -7.64 17.67
C LYS A 170 -23.91 -6.42 16.77
N ILE A 171 -23.64 -6.67 15.50
CA ILE A 171 -23.53 -5.63 14.47
C ILE A 171 -24.83 -5.61 13.68
N ALA A 172 -25.83 -4.90 14.17
CA ALA A 172 -27.13 -4.81 13.49
C ALA A 172 -27.02 -3.96 12.23
N GLY A 173 -27.37 -4.54 11.07
CA GLY A 173 -27.40 -3.85 9.78
C GLY A 173 -28.40 -2.67 9.73
N LYS A 174 -29.36 -2.62 10.65
CA LYS A 174 -30.37 -1.56 10.82
C LYS A 174 -30.15 -0.62 12.02
N SER A 175 -29.24 -0.89 12.96
CA SER A 175 -29.03 -0.01 14.14
C SER A 175 -27.97 1.07 13.94
N LEU A 176 -27.54 1.26 12.70
CA LEU A 176 -26.79 2.46 12.34
C LEU A 176 -27.76 3.60 12.04
N ASP A 177 -29.06 3.34 11.89
CA ASP A 177 -30.08 4.39 11.78
C ASP A 177 -30.40 4.99 13.16
N LYS A 178 -29.92 6.21 13.37
CA LYS A 178 -30.48 7.27 14.23
C LYS A 178 -30.89 6.92 15.69
N SER A 179 -30.42 5.84 16.30
CA SER A 179 -30.66 5.63 17.74
C SER A 179 -29.75 6.54 18.58
N ASN A 180 -30.29 7.22 19.60
CA ASN A 180 -29.61 8.15 20.51
C ASN A 180 -28.35 7.61 21.24
N SER A 181 -28.02 6.33 21.08
CA SER A 181 -26.83 5.68 21.61
C SER A 181 -25.84 5.34 20.49
N GLU A 182 -24.61 5.84 20.59
CA GLU A 182 -23.53 5.46 19.69
C GLU A 182 -23.30 3.94 19.68
N SER A 183 -23.18 3.37 18.48
CA SER A 183 -22.95 1.94 18.26
C SER A 183 -21.62 1.49 18.88
N PRO A 184 -21.61 0.46 19.76
CA PRO A 184 -20.39 -0.13 20.30
C PRO A 184 -19.39 -0.53 19.21
N TYR A 185 -19.89 -1.07 18.10
CA TYR A 185 -19.07 -1.43 16.94
C TYR A 185 -18.31 -0.22 16.36
N ILE A 186 -18.97 0.92 16.17
CA ILE A 186 -18.31 2.11 15.61
C ILE A 186 -17.28 2.69 16.57
N ARG A 187 -17.54 2.67 17.88
CA ARG A 187 -16.57 3.06 18.91
C ARG A 187 -15.31 2.20 18.86
N VAL A 188 -15.47 0.88 18.81
CA VAL A 188 -14.36 -0.07 18.66
C VAL A 188 -13.56 0.21 17.39
N MET A 189 -14.23 0.42 16.25
CA MET A 189 -13.54 0.72 15.00
C MET A 189 -12.74 2.03 15.05
N LEU A 190 -13.23 3.04 15.77
CA LEU A 190 -12.50 4.29 15.99
C LEU A 190 -11.26 4.08 16.86
N ILE A 191 -11.38 3.32 17.95
CA ILE A 191 -10.25 2.96 18.83
C ILE A 191 -9.19 2.20 18.04
N LEU A 192 -9.57 1.14 17.32
CA LEU A 192 -8.64 0.34 16.52
C LEU A 192 -7.99 1.16 15.40
N GLN A 193 -8.74 2.05 14.74
CA GLN A 193 -8.16 2.95 13.74
C GLN A 193 -7.16 3.93 14.37
N SER A 194 -7.32 4.31 15.64
CA SER A 194 -6.37 5.19 16.32
C SER A 194 -4.99 4.52 16.53
N TRP A 195 -4.92 3.19 16.51
CA TRP A 195 -3.67 2.44 16.58
C TRP A 195 -2.91 2.42 15.26
N LEU A 196 -3.58 2.78 14.15
CA LEU A 196 -2.98 2.81 12.82
C LEU A 196 -2.16 4.10 12.61
N PRO A 197 -1.16 4.07 11.69
CA PRO A 197 -0.46 5.28 11.22
C PRO A 197 -1.43 6.29 10.62
N GLY A 198 -1.09 7.58 10.67
CA GLY A 198 -1.94 8.66 10.14
C GLY A 198 -2.22 8.58 8.64
N GLU A 199 -1.43 7.81 7.90
CA GLU A 199 -1.60 7.47 6.48
C GLU A 199 -2.69 6.43 6.23
N CYS A 200 -3.01 5.60 7.23
CA CYS A 200 -4.01 4.53 7.20
C CYS A 200 -5.34 4.92 7.84
N ARG A 201 -5.44 6.13 8.41
CA ARG A 201 -6.67 6.65 9.02
C ARG A 201 -7.54 7.33 7.97
N HIS A 202 -8.78 6.86 7.83
CA HIS A 202 -9.73 7.32 6.81
C HIS A 202 -10.93 8.08 7.39
N CYS A 203 -11.20 7.94 8.68
CA CYS A 203 -12.37 8.50 9.36
C CYS A 203 -11.94 9.30 10.58
N GLY A 204 -12.39 10.55 10.69
CA GLY A 204 -12.10 11.43 11.84
C GLY A 204 -13.26 11.56 12.83
N SER A 205 -14.45 11.10 12.46
CA SER A 205 -15.67 11.22 13.25
C SER A 205 -16.47 9.92 13.26
N TYR A 206 -17.33 9.77 14.28
CA TYR A 206 -18.28 8.66 14.39
C TYR A 206 -19.10 8.49 13.10
N GLU A 207 -19.66 9.58 12.59
CA GLU A 207 -20.53 9.55 11.41
C GLU A 207 -19.79 9.13 10.12
N SER A 208 -18.55 9.60 9.97
CA SER A 208 -17.69 9.19 8.85
C SER A 208 -17.34 7.69 8.91
N MET A 209 -17.04 7.17 10.11
CA MET A 209 -16.75 5.76 10.33
C MET A 209 -17.99 4.91 10.08
N ARG A 210 -19.15 5.31 10.62
CA ARG A 210 -20.45 4.66 10.40
C ARG A 210 -20.73 4.44 8.92
N THR A 211 -20.75 5.53 8.16
CA THR A 211 -21.11 5.51 6.73
C THR A 211 -20.13 4.65 5.92
N ARG A 212 -18.82 4.81 6.16
CA ARG A 212 -17.81 4.08 5.40
C ARG A 212 -17.74 2.60 5.78
N ALA A 213 -17.94 2.26 7.06
CA ALA A 213 -18.01 0.88 7.51
C ALA A 213 -19.24 0.15 6.92
N GLN A 214 -20.40 0.81 6.80
CA GLN A 214 -21.54 0.24 6.09
C GLN A 214 -21.24 -0.06 4.63
N ALA A 215 -20.64 0.92 3.93
CA ALA A 215 -20.26 0.75 2.54
C ALA A 215 -19.23 -0.40 2.37
N ALA A 216 -18.28 -0.50 3.29
CA ALA A 216 -17.29 -1.59 3.33
C ALA A 216 -17.97 -2.95 3.47
N LEU A 217 -18.85 -3.11 4.47
CA LEU A 217 -19.55 -4.38 4.72
C LEU A 217 -20.49 -4.79 3.58
N ARG A 218 -21.13 -3.82 2.91
CA ARG A 218 -21.93 -4.11 1.70
C ARG A 218 -21.07 -4.65 0.56
N LYS A 219 -19.85 -4.10 0.39
CA LYS A 219 -19.00 -4.45 -0.75
C LYS A 219 -18.16 -5.71 -0.51
N PHE A 220 -17.41 -5.78 0.59
CA PHE A 220 -16.44 -6.86 0.86
C PHE A 220 -16.87 -7.79 1.98
N GLY A 221 -18.01 -7.54 2.64
CA GLY A 221 -18.44 -8.34 3.80
C GLY A 221 -18.66 -9.83 3.51
N ARG A 222 -18.90 -10.20 2.25
CA ARG A 222 -19.08 -11.59 1.80
C ARG A 222 -17.77 -12.30 1.41
N LEU A 223 -16.67 -11.57 1.23
CA LEU A 223 -15.38 -12.16 0.84
C LEU A 223 -14.82 -13.04 1.96
N ARG A 224 -14.03 -14.06 1.64
CA ARG A 224 -13.35 -14.92 2.63
C ARG A 224 -12.27 -14.14 3.38
N GLU A 225 -11.98 -14.56 4.62
CA GLU A 225 -10.90 -13.96 5.42
C GLU A 225 -9.55 -14.03 4.72
N THR A 226 -9.27 -15.14 4.05
CA THR A 226 -8.07 -15.35 3.24
C THR A 226 -7.91 -14.26 2.18
N THR A 227 -8.98 -13.99 1.45
CA THR A 227 -9.06 -12.94 0.42
C THR A 227 -8.90 -11.55 1.01
N LEU A 228 -9.55 -11.26 2.14
CA LEU A 228 -9.40 -9.98 2.85
C LEU A 228 -7.95 -9.75 3.29
N PHE A 229 -7.30 -10.77 3.85
CA PHE A 229 -5.87 -10.70 4.21
C PHE A 229 -4.98 -10.44 3.01
N GLN A 230 -5.21 -11.11 1.88
CA GLN A 230 -4.44 -10.89 0.65
C GLN A 230 -4.58 -9.46 0.12
N ILE A 231 -5.78 -8.87 0.22
CA ILE A 231 -6.02 -7.48 -0.15
C ILE A 231 -5.23 -6.55 0.79
N ILE A 232 -5.33 -6.74 2.11
CA ILE A 232 -4.61 -5.94 3.13
C ILE A 232 -3.10 -6.01 2.89
N ALA A 233 -2.57 -7.19 2.61
CA ALA A 233 -1.15 -7.43 2.34
C ALA A 233 -0.66 -6.85 1.00
N GLY A 234 -1.54 -6.28 0.17
CA GLY A 234 -1.18 -5.69 -1.12
C GLY A 234 -0.82 -6.72 -2.19
N TRP A 235 -1.15 -8.00 -1.98
CA TRP A 235 -0.78 -9.09 -2.89
C TRP A 235 -1.54 -9.05 -4.23
N GLY A 236 -2.65 -8.32 -4.29
CA GLY A 236 -3.47 -8.15 -5.49
C GLY A 236 -2.69 -7.66 -6.71
N THR A 237 -1.70 -6.78 -6.57
CA THR A 237 -0.94 -6.25 -7.72
C THR A 237 0.14 -7.19 -8.25
N GLN A 238 0.60 -8.14 -7.44
CA GLN A 238 1.73 -9.01 -7.79
C GLN A 238 1.27 -10.41 -8.19
N LEU A 239 0.27 -10.97 -7.51
CA LEU A 239 -0.18 -12.36 -7.70
C LEU A 239 -1.31 -12.53 -8.72
N LEU A 240 -1.95 -11.44 -9.14
CA LEU A 240 -3.19 -11.50 -9.93
C LEU A 240 -3.09 -10.71 -11.24
N PRO A 241 -2.99 -11.40 -12.39
CA PRO A 241 -2.94 -10.78 -13.71
C PRO A 241 -4.13 -9.86 -14.03
N SER A 242 -5.26 -10.06 -13.34
CA SER A 242 -6.53 -9.37 -13.56
C SER A 242 -6.95 -8.43 -12.43
N TYR A 243 -6.07 -8.13 -11.47
CA TYR A 243 -6.42 -7.22 -10.38
C TYR A 243 -6.69 -5.80 -10.94
N PRO A 244 -7.94 -5.30 -10.87
CA PRO A 244 -8.35 -4.11 -11.64
C PRO A 244 -7.84 -2.79 -11.04
N GLY A 245 -7.06 -2.83 -9.95
CA GLY A 245 -6.57 -1.65 -9.26
C GLY A 245 -7.65 -0.83 -8.54
N ASN A 246 -8.90 -1.33 -8.48
CA ASN A 246 -10.01 -0.73 -7.74
C ASN A 246 -11.16 -1.75 -7.57
N LEU A 247 -10.99 -2.73 -6.68
CA LEU A 247 -11.97 -3.79 -6.43
C LEU A 247 -13.32 -3.25 -5.91
N ARG A 248 -13.35 -2.06 -5.30
CA ARG A 248 -14.63 -1.44 -4.90
C ARG A 248 -15.54 -1.10 -6.07
N GLN A 249 -14.99 -0.85 -7.26
CA GLN A 249 -15.77 -0.62 -8.47
C GLN A 249 -16.04 -1.91 -9.26
N ALA A 250 -15.44 -3.03 -8.87
CA ALA A 250 -15.63 -4.30 -9.54
C ALA A 250 -17.08 -4.81 -9.37
N SER A 251 -17.58 -5.55 -10.37
CA SER A 251 -18.86 -6.26 -10.27
C SER A 251 -18.79 -7.35 -9.19
N GLU A 252 -19.95 -7.80 -8.70
CA GLU A 252 -20.00 -8.91 -7.75
C GLU A 252 -19.37 -10.19 -8.32
N GLU A 253 -19.58 -10.47 -9.61
CA GLU A 253 -18.95 -11.59 -10.33
C GLU A 253 -17.43 -11.51 -10.34
N THR A 254 -16.88 -10.31 -10.57
CA THR A 254 -15.43 -10.08 -10.56
C THR A 254 -14.86 -10.34 -9.16
N LEU A 255 -15.58 -9.88 -8.11
CA LEU A 255 -15.19 -10.12 -6.73
C LEU A 255 -15.26 -11.61 -6.36
N ALA A 256 -16.28 -12.33 -6.80
CA ALA A 256 -16.42 -13.76 -6.58
C ALA A 256 -15.31 -14.56 -7.29
N SER A 257 -14.99 -14.21 -8.54
CA SER A 257 -13.90 -14.81 -9.30
C SER A 257 -12.54 -14.59 -8.62
N PHE A 258 -12.30 -13.36 -8.14
CA PHE A 258 -11.12 -13.00 -7.37
C PHE A 258 -10.99 -13.83 -6.09
N ASP A 259 -12.07 -13.93 -5.31
CA ASP A 259 -12.14 -14.70 -4.07
C ASP A 259 -11.85 -16.20 -4.33
N ASN A 260 -12.41 -16.76 -5.41
CA ASN A 260 -12.18 -18.16 -5.81
C ASN A 260 -10.74 -18.42 -6.26
N PHE A 261 -10.11 -17.47 -6.95
CA PHE A 261 -8.69 -17.57 -7.28
C PHE A 261 -7.82 -17.54 -6.03
N ALA A 262 -8.05 -16.58 -5.13
CA ALA A 262 -7.32 -16.43 -3.87
C ALA A 262 -7.31 -17.73 -3.06
N GLN A 263 -8.45 -18.43 -3.02
CA GLN A 263 -8.54 -19.73 -2.37
C GLN A 263 -7.76 -20.83 -3.08
N ARG A 264 -7.86 -20.93 -4.41
CA ARG A 264 -7.12 -21.94 -5.18
C ARG A 264 -5.61 -21.83 -4.97
N VAL A 265 -5.07 -20.60 -4.91
CA VAL A 265 -3.65 -20.37 -4.63
C VAL A 265 -3.29 -20.88 -3.23
N LEU A 266 -4.13 -20.63 -2.23
CA LEU A 266 -3.90 -21.12 -0.88
C LEU A 266 -3.94 -22.65 -0.80
N ASP A 267 -4.89 -23.28 -1.48
CA ASP A 267 -5.02 -24.74 -1.49
C ASP A 267 -3.82 -25.41 -2.18
N GLN A 268 -3.32 -24.82 -3.27
CA GLN A 268 -2.08 -25.24 -3.92
C GLN A 268 -0.87 -25.10 -3.00
N ALA A 269 -0.76 -23.99 -2.26
CA ALA A 269 0.31 -23.78 -1.30
C ALA A 269 0.28 -24.83 -0.17
N LYS A 270 -0.91 -25.11 0.39
CA LYS A 270 -1.10 -26.15 1.42
C LYS A 270 -0.70 -27.54 0.90
N SER A 271 -1.11 -27.89 -0.32
CA SER A 271 -0.77 -29.17 -0.95
C SER A 271 0.75 -29.34 -1.15
N ARG A 272 1.48 -28.27 -1.47
CA ARG A 272 2.94 -28.31 -1.59
C ARG A 272 3.62 -28.51 -0.23
N VAL A 273 3.13 -27.84 0.81
CA VAL A 273 3.67 -27.97 2.17
C VAL A 273 3.41 -29.37 2.74
N SER A 274 2.23 -29.96 2.48
CA SER A 274 1.94 -31.33 2.92
C SER A 274 2.81 -32.37 2.20
N LYS A 275 3.04 -32.21 0.90
CA LYS A 275 3.97 -33.06 0.13
C LYS A 275 5.42 -32.94 0.60
N ALA A 276 5.85 -31.75 1.01
CA ALA A 276 7.20 -31.53 1.55
C ALA A 276 7.40 -32.07 2.98
N ARG A 277 6.32 -32.38 3.70
CA ARG A 277 6.34 -32.93 5.07
C ARG A 277 6.09 -34.43 5.15
N ALA A 278 5.81 -35.09 4.03
CA ALA A 278 5.76 -36.55 4.01
C ALA A 278 7.19 -37.09 4.21
N PRO A 279 7.44 -37.93 5.24
CA PRO A 279 8.75 -38.56 5.39
C PRO A 279 8.98 -39.46 4.18
N GLY A 280 10.12 -39.27 3.51
CA GLY A 280 10.65 -40.21 2.53
C GLY A 280 11.17 -41.47 3.18
#